data_AF-A0A5B7LF21-F1
#
_entry.id   AF-A0A5B7LF21-F1
#
_cell.length_a   1.000
_cell.length_b   1.000
_cell.length_c   1.000
_cell.angle_alpha   90.00
_cell.angle_beta   90.00
_cell.angle_gamma   90.00
#
_symmetry.space_group_name_H-M   'P 1'
#
loop_
_entity.id
_entity.type
_entity.pdbx_description
1 polymer ?
#
loop_
_entity_poly.entity_id
_entity_poly.type
_entity_poly.pdbx_seq_one_letter_code
_entity_poly.pdbx_strand_id
1 'polypeptide(L)' 'RFTEDNEWYRAKIRRNDREAKKADVVYIDYGNSETVPWTRLRPLTQPQFSVQKIRPQATDKVLSFLQLP' A
#
# COMPACT_ATOMS: atom_id res chain seq x y z
N ARG A 1 4.30 1.46 7.76
CA ARG A 1 4.97 0.41 8.53
C ARG A 1 3.97 -0.73 8.72
N PHE A 2 4.21 -1.87 8.09
CA PHE A 2 3.28 -2.99 8.05
C PHE A 2 3.06 -3.57 9.45
N THR A 3 1.82 -3.89 9.80
CA THR A 3 1.45 -4.25 11.18
C THR A 3 1.92 -5.64 11.59
N GLU A 4 2.09 -6.56 10.65
CA GLU A 4 2.51 -7.94 10.91
C GLU A 4 3.97 -8.05 11.34
N ASP A 5 4.88 -7.35 10.67
CA ASP A 5 6.34 -7.48 10.87
C ASP A 5 7.03 -6.21 11.36
N ASN A 6 6.31 -5.09 11.46
CA ASN A 6 6.83 -3.77 11.81
C ASN A 6 7.90 -3.20 10.86
N GLU A 7 7.95 -3.65 9.61
CA GLU A 7 8.87 -3.12 8.60
C GLU A 7 8.22 -2.04 7.71
N TRP A 8 9.06 -1.26 7.02
CA TRP A 8 8.61 -0.17 6.15
C TRP A 8 8.50 -0.64 4.69
N TYR A 9 7.30 -0.46 4.14
CA TYR A 9 6.98 -0.80 2.76
C TYR A 9 6.45 0.41 2.00
N ARG A 10 6.57 0.36 0.67
CA ARG A 10 5.97 1.37 -0.20
C ARG A 10 4.46 1.14 -0.26
N ALA A 11 3.71 2.20 -0.05
CA ALA A 11 2.26 2.13 -0.04
C ALA A 11 1.63 3.34 -0.73
N LYS A 12 0.40 3.16 -1.22
CA LYS A 12 -0.44 4.23 -1.76
C LYS A 12 -1.65 4.41 -0.84
N ILE A 13 -1.94 5.65 -0.45
CA ILE A 13 -3.17 5.98 0.29
C ILE A 13 -4.35 5.83 -0.68
N ARG A 14 -5.33 4.99 -0.31
CA ARG A 14 -6.60 4.81 -1.02
C ARG A 14 -7.70 5.68 -0.43
N ARG A 15 -7.75 5.81 0.89
CA ARG A 15 -8.70 6.66 1.62
C ARG A 15 -8.01 7.25 2.85
N ASN A 16 -8.39 8.48 3.20
CA ASN A 16 -7.89 9.16 4.40
C ASN A 16 -9.07 9.51 5.32
N ASP A 17 -9.04 8.98 6.54
CA ASP A 17 -9.96 9.33 7.61
C ASP A 17 -9.27 10.33 8.55
N ARG A 18 -9.65 11.60 8.41
CA ARG A 18 -9.07 12.70 9.18
C ARG A 18 -9.57 12.74 10.62
N GLU A 19 -10.79 12.29 10.87
CA GLU A 19 -11.38 12.27 12.21
C GLU A 19 -10.70 11.20 13.07
N ALA A 20 -10.59 9.98 12.52
CA ALA A 20 -9.91 8.87 13.19
C ALA A 20 -8.37 8.95 13.12
N LYS A 21 -7.81 9.89 12.34
CA LYS A 21 -6.37 10.00 12.04
C LYS A 21 -5.79 8.68 11.51
N LYS A 22 -6.53 8.05 10.59
CA LYS A 22 -6.18 6.78 9.95
C LYS A 22 -6.19 6.93 8.44
N ALA A 23 -5.50 6.02 7.76
CA ALA A 23 -5.57 5.92 6.31
C ALA A 23 -5.66 4.45 5.89
N ASP A 24 -6.46 4.20 4.85
CA ASP A 24 -6.47 2.93 4.15
C ASP A 24 -5.34 2.97 3.13
N VAL A 25 -4.41 2.03 3.25
CA VAL A 25 -3.25 1.92 2.36
C VAL A 25 -3.29 0.59 1.61
N VAL A 26 -2.74 0.61 0.39
CA VAL A 26 -2.35 -0.61 -0.33
C VAL A 26 -0.83 -0.66 -0.44
N TYR A 27 -0.24 -1.80 -0.12
CA TYR A 27 1.18 -2.06 -0.32
C TYR A 27 1.43 -2.38 -1.78
N ILE A 28 2.06 -1.44 -2.50
CA ILE A 28 2.12 -1.47 -3.96
C ILE A 28 3.03 -2.59 -4.51
N ASP A 29 3.84 -3.19 -3.65
CA ASP A 29 4.74 -4.27 -4.02
C ASP A 29 4.20 -5.67 -3.65
N TYR A 30 3.07 -5.74 -2.94
CA TYR A 30 2.50 -6.99 -2.43
C TYR A 30 0.99 -7.15 -2.69
N GLY A 31 0.25 -6.07 -2.87
CA GLY A 31 -1.18 -6.07 -3.18
C GLY A 31 -2.11 -6.13 -1.95
N ASN A 32 -1.60 -6.52 -0.77
CA ASN A 32 -2.37 -6.48 0.47
C ASN A 32 -2.66 -5.03 0.93
N SER A 33 -3.69 -4.86 1.74
CA SER A 33 -4.18 -3.56 2.20
C SER A 33 -4.44 -3.57 3.71
N GLU A 34 -4.30 -2.42 4.37
CA GLU A 34 -4.68 -2.25 5.78
C GLU A 34 -5.08 -0.80 6.10
N THR A 35 -5.85 -0.64 7.18
CA THR A 35 -6.15 0.68 7.76
C THR A 35 -5.19 0.95 8.92
N VAL A 36 -4.30 1.93 8.77
CA VAL A 36 -3.27 2.25 9.78
C VAL A 36 -3.43 3.67 10.34
N PRO A 37 -3.05 3.91 11.61
CA PRO A 37 -2.92 5.27 12.13
C PRO A 37 -1.82 6.02 11.39
N TRP A 38 -1.94 7.35 11.29
CA TRP A 38 -0.95 8.19 10.62
C TRP A 38 0.46 8.06 11.21
N THR A 39 0.60 7.66 12.49
CA THR A 39 1.88 7.39 13.15
C THR A 39 2.68 6.24 12.51
N ARG A 40 2.04 5.40 11.70
CA ARG A 40 2.70 4.33 10.91
C ARG A 40 2.94 4.71 9.45
N LEU A 41 2.70 5.97 9.09
CA LEU A 41 2.94 6.52 7.75
C LEU A 41 4.15 7.45 7.77
N ARG A 42 4.87 7.50 6.65
CA ARG A 42 5.90 8.51 6.40
C ARG A 42 5.92 8.87 4.92
N PRO A 43 6.28 10.12 4.55
CA PRO A 43 6.44 10.49 3.15
C PRO A 43 7.50 9.63 2.45
N LEU A 44 7.24 9.26 1.20
CA LEU A 44 8.21 8.56 0.34
C LEU A 44 9.08 9.58 -0.40
N THR A 45 10.02 10.22 0.31
CA THR A 45 10.87 11.28 -0.25
C THR A 45 12.16 10.78 -0.91
N GLN A 46 12.53 9.53 -0.66
CA GLN A 46 13.77 8.91 -1.12
C GLN A 46 13.68 8.55 -2.62
N PRO A 47 14.47 9.18 -3.51
CA PRO A 47 14.35 8.98 -4.97
C PRO A 47 14.58 7.55 -5.44
N GLN A 48 15.45 6.80 -4.75
CA GLN A 48 15.74 5.39 -5.05
C GLN A 48 14.52 4.48 -4.88
N PHE A 49 13.53 4.88 -4.07
CA PHE A 49 12.30 4.12 -3.85
C PHE A 49 11.11 4.68 -4.63
N SER A 50 11.31 5.73 -5.44
CA SER A 50 10.26 6.33 -6.26
C SER A 50 9.63 5.32 -7.23
N VAL A 51 8.35 5.52 -7.53
CA VAL A 51 7.61 4.68 -8.48
C VAL A 51 8.14 4.80 -9.92
N GLN A 52 8.83 5.91 -10.22
CA GLN A 52 9.52 6.13 -11.50
C GLN A 52 10.81 5.31 -11.58
N LYS A 53 11.58 5.22 -10.49
CA LYS A 53 12.83 4.45 -10.45
C LYS A 53 12.57 2.96 -10.36
N ILE A 54 11.61 2.55 -9.53
CA ILE A 54 11.21 1.16 -9.33
C ILE A 54 9.69 1.09 -9.44
N ARG A 55 9.19 0.43 -10.48
CA ARG A 55 7.73 0.26 -10.65
C ARG A 55 7.11 -0.54 -9.48
N PRO A 56 5.82 -0.34 -9.18
CA PRO A 56 5.07 -1.25 -8.31
C PRO A 56 5.26 -2.71 -8.73
N GLN A 57 5.50 -3.61 -7.78
CA GLN A 57 5.72 -5.04 -8.08
C GLN A 57 4.45 -5.88 -8.06
N ALA A 58 3.39 -5.43 -7.37
CA ALA A 58 2.10 -6.12 -7.40
C ALA A 58 1.23 -5.59 -8.54
N THR A 59 0.62 -6.51 -9.28
CA THR A 59 -0.37 -6.19 -10.33
C THR A 59 -1.61 -7.04 -10.12
N ASP A 60 -2.77 -6.40 -10.03
CA ASP A 60 -4.04 -7.09 -9.92
C ASP A 60 -4.31 -7.90 -11.21
N LYS A 61 -4.73 -9.15 -11.02
CA LYS A 61 -5.07 -10.10 -12.09
C LYS A 61 -6.31 -10.88 -11.71
N VAL A 62 -6.93 -11.46 -12.73
CA VAL A 62 -8.06 -12.38 -12.60
C VAL A 62 -7.71 -13.68 -13.29
N LEU A 63 -8.33 -14.78 -12.87
CA LEU A 63 -8.17 -16.07 -13.54
C LEU A 63 -8.90 -16.03 -14.88
N SER A 64 -8.23 -16.45 -15.96
CA SER A 64 -8.85 -16.51 -17.28
C SER A 64 -9.94 -17.58 -17.31
N PHE A 65 -11.02 -17.31 -18.05
CA PHE A 65 -12.15 -18.23 -18.29
C PHE A 65 -12.92 -18.67 -17.04
N LEU A 66 -12.67 -18.05 -15.87
CA LEU A 66 -13.41 -18.29 -14.65
C LEU A 66 -14.23 -17.06 -14.29
N GLN A 67 -15.50 -17.28 -13.97
CA GLN A 67 -16.38 -16.27 -13.41
C GLN A 67 -16.52 -16.54 -11.91
N LEU A 68 -16.16 -15.55 -11.10
CA LEU A 68 -16.38 -15.61 -9.66
C LEU A 68 -17.88 -15.40 -9.38
N PRO A 69 -18.45 -16.08 -8.36
CA PRO A 69 -19.84 -15.92 -7.94
C PRO A 69 -20.23 -14.48 -7.63
#